data_AF-F9RET6-F1
#
_entry.id   AF-F9RET6-F1
#
_cell.length_a   1.000
_cell.length_b   1.000
_cell.length_c   1.000
_cell.angle_alpha   90.00
_cell.angle_beta   90.00
_cell.angle_gamma   90.00
#
_symmetry.space_group_name_H-M   'P 1'
#
loop_
_entity.id
_entity.type
_entity.pdbx_description
1 polymer ?
#
loop_
_entity_poly.entity_id
_entity_poly.type
_entity_poly.pdbx_seq_one_letter_code
_entity_poly.pdbx_strand_id
1 'polypeptide(L)'
;MRVNNAFLILLYSFVASLFIIFNPQSLNYHYGDGGGKYEDRVDSSSDYLIRNTVKANILTEGSYHIFPIRTIGYSDGNYDFNPNGMTSYTSNISFQTLPLTFFANVFGFKNESELDDYFSLFRIVTAVLFSILVTLLYFCFCYDASYKTHFLIPFLVGGSAGFVFFAQNLYFLPILMVFPPVLMVFQLVFFGNKSKFWVFVLSVIFFCRGYEFATVYSLLMAFLAFYFTRGDIRYKLSQGALVFGITCVSFVFSIFIHISLLSFDSGWELSFFDSLRTAFGSLTHRTLSVNGVVMPFTDAFYQTMWGRLSKVAFSWCDGFPNIKELYVIVFLFLSILISSFSHRNLLNNITIIAAYGIVSYLSWYVFAYQHIMWHGMYDWYIFSLTLGLSFGFISLILLNDFYGYVKRRKFLFSWL
;
A
#
# COMPACT_ATOMS: atom_id res chain seq x y z
N MET A 1 0.02 35.83 9.90
CA MET A 1 1.13 35.04 9.34
C MET A 1 0.55 34.02 8.37
N ARG A 2 1.01 33.98 7.11
CA ARG A 2 0.67 32.86 6.21
C ARG A 2 1.50 31.66 6.66
N VAL A 3 0.86 30.64 7.24
CA VAL A 3 1.55 29.40 7.58
C VAL A 3 2.03 28.75 6.27
N ASN A 4 3.30 28.36 6.22
CA ASN A 4 3.89 27.71 5.06
C ASN A 4 3.32 26.28 4.93
N ASN A 5 2.67 25.96 3.80
CA ASN A 5 2.10 24.63 3.54
C ASN A 5 3.14 23.52 3.64
N ALA A 6 4.39 23.76 3.22
CA ALA A 6 5.46 22.79 3.34
C ALA A 6 5.77 22.45 4.81
N PHE A 7 5.75 23.46 5.68
CA PHE A 7 5.93 23.24 7.12
C PHE A 7 4.79 22.40 7.72
N LEU A 8 3.53 22.66 7.32
CA LEU A 8 2.39 21.86 7.81
C LEU A 8 2.47 20.40 7.36
N ILE A 9 2.83 20.15 6.11
CA ILE A 9 3.01 18.79 5.59
C ILE A 9 4.09 18.09 6.42
N LEU A 10 5.26 18.69 6.59
CA LEU A 10 6.36 18.11 7.39
C LEU A 10 5.95 17.85 8.85
N LEU A 11 5.24 18.79 9.48
CA LEU A 11 4.75 18.62 10.84
C LEU A 11 3.75 17.46 10.95
N TYR A 12 2.78 17.37 10.04
CA TYR A 12 1.79 16.29 10.03
C TYR A 12 2.43 14.94 9.73
N SER A 13 3.38 14.89 8.79
CA SER A 13 4.13 13.67 8.49
C SER A 13 5.00 13.25 9.67
N PHE A 14 5.60 14.20 10.39
CA PHE A 14 6.35 13.89 11.61
C PHE A 14 5.46 13.21 12.64
N VAL A 15 4.30 13.80 12.95
CA VAL A 15 3.34 13.22 13.91
C VAL A 15 2.85 11.85 13.45
N ALA A 16 2.43 11.70 12.18
CA ALA A 16 2.02 10.40 11.63
C ALA A 16 3.15 9.35 11.68
N SER A 17 4.40 9.76 11.47
CA SER A 17 5.56 8.87 11.55
C SER A 17 5.76 8.34 12.96
N LEU A 18 5.46 9.11 14.02
CA LEU A 18 5.55 8.61 15.40
C LEU A 18 4.63 7.41 15.62
N PHE A 19 3.38 7.46 15.13
CA PHE A 19 2.46 6.34 15.23
C PHE A 19 2.95 5.14 14.40
N ILE A 20 3.33 5.39 13.14
CA ILE A 20 3.76 4.35 12.20
C ILE A 20 5.09 3.71 12.62
N ILE A 21 5.99 4.43 13.28
CA ILE A 21 7.32 3.92 13.68
C ILE A 21 7.29 3.31 15.06
N PHE A 22 6.52 3.84 16.01
CA PHE A 22 6.57 3.33 17.39
C PHE A 22 5.42 2.39 17.75
N ASN A 23 4.37 2.31 16.94
CA ASN A 23 3.18 1.48 17.23
C ASN A 23 2.68 1.67 18.68
N PRO A 24 2.38 2.90 19.14
CA PRO A 24 1.89 3.14 20.51
C PRO A 24 0.53 2.49 20.79
N GLN A 25 -0.09 1.92 19.76
CA GLN A 25 -1.35 1.19 19.75
C GLN A 25 -1.18 -0.26 20.18
N SER A 26 0.06 -0.77 20.26
CA SER A 26 0.38 -2.18 20.51
C SER A 26 -0.44 -3.09 19.58
N LEU A 27 -0.42 -2.79 18.28
CA LEU A 27 -1.06 -3.62 17.26
C LEU A 27 -0.17 -4.80 16.90
N ASN A 28 -0.68 -6.00 17.18
CA ASN A 28 0.05 -7.26 17.06
C ASN A 28 -0.65 -8.27 16.14
N TYR A 29 0.10 -9.15 15.47
CA TYR A 29 -0.43 -10.24 14.63
C TYR A 29 0.40 -11.53 14.72
N HIS A 30 -0.21 -12.68 14.39
CA HIS A 30 0.52 -13.97 14.47
C HIS A 30 1.72 -14.05 13.52
N TYR A 31 1.71 -13.27 12.43
CA TYR A 31 2.81 -13.14 11.47
C TYR A 31 3.58 -11.81 11.65
N GLY A 32 3.48 -11.16 12.81
CA GLY A 32 4.21 -9.92 13.05
C GLY A 32 4.00 -9.25 14.41
N ASP A 33 5.12 -8.68 14.87
CA ASP A 33 5.39 -7.90 16.09
C ASP A 33 5.77 -8.62 17.39
N GLY A 34 6.11 -9.92 17.33
CA GLY A 34 6.90 -10.55 18.39
C GLY A 34 6.88 -12.07 18.52
N GLY A 35 6.75 -12.85 17.43
CA GLY A 35 6.71 -14.32 17.56
C GLY A 35 6.98 -15.19 16.32
N GLY A 36 7.39 -14.61 15.18
CA GLY A 36 7.66 -15.34 13.93
C GLY A 36 9.10 -15.20 13.39
N LYS A 37 10.03 -14.86 14.29
CA LYS A 37 11.48 -14.58 14.17
C LYS A 37 11.90 -13.43 13.24
N TYR A 38 12.70 -12.55 13.85
CA TYR A 38 13.14 -11.20 13.44
C TYR A 38 12.06 -10.12 13.46
N GLU A 39 12.48 -8.89 13.77
CA GLU A 39 11.76 -7.68 14.22
C GLU A 39 10.75 -7.10 13.21
N ASP A 40 9.91 -7.94 12.62
CA ASP A 40 9.04 -7.59 11.50
C ASP A 40 7.60 -7.37 11.98
N ARG A 41 6.95 -6.33 11.46
CA ARG A 41 5.56 -5.96 11.83
C ARG A 41 4.49 -6.75 11.10
N VAL A 42 4.79 -7.26 9.90
CA VAL A 42 3.90 -8.16 9.15
C VAL A 42 4.69 -8.86 8.04
N ASP A 43 4.37 -10.13 7.77
CA ASP A 43 4.93 -10.98 6.72
C ASP A 43 6.46 -11.11 6.71
N SER A 44 7.00 -11.66 7.80
CA SER A 44 8.43 -12.00 7.94
C SER A 44 8.92 -12.98 6.87
N SER A 45 8.01 -13.81 6.34
CA SER A 45 8.35 -14.84 5.35
C SER A 45 8.77 -14.25 4.01
N SER A 46 8.09 -13.18 3.56
CA SER A 46 8.45 -12.49 2.33
C SER A 46 9.58 -11.49 2.55
N ASP A 47 9.64 -10.82 3.70
CA ASP A 47 10.71 -9.88 4.05
C ASP A 47 12.09 -10.55 4.07
N TYR A 48 12.14 -11.76 4.63
CA TYR A 48 13.29 -12.66 4.59
C TYR A 48 13.90 -12.81 3.19
N LEU A 49 13.08 -12.92 2.14
CA LEU A 49 13.57 -13.07 0.76
C LEU A 49 14.40 -11.86 0.31
N ILE A 50 14.04 -10.66 0.77
CA ILE A 50 14.76 -9.43 0.43
C ILE A 50 16.07 -9.36 1.19
N ARG A 51 16.03 -9.59 2.51
CA ARG A 51 17.22 -9.54 3.37
C ARG A 51 18.25 -10.57 2.92
N ASN A 52 17.82 -11.79 2.66
CA ASN A 52 18.74 -12.87 2.27
C ASN A 52 19.33 -12.68 0.88
N THR A 53 18.62 -12.07 -0.07
CA THR A 53 19.24 -11.68 -1.35
C THR A 53 20.33 -10.65 -1.16
N VAL A 54 20.07 -9.61 -0.37
CA VAL A 54 21.09 -8.58 -0.10
C VAL A 54 22.27 -9.19 0.67
N LYS A 55 22.02 -10.00 1.71
CA LYS A 55 23.07 -10.72 2.46
C LYS A 55 23.88 -11.64 1.55
N ALA A 56 23.25 -12.41 0.66
CA ALA A 56 23.94 -13.25 -0.31
C ALA A 56 24.88 -12.42 -1.20
N ASN A 57 24.37 -11.34 -1.80
CA ASN A 57 25.12 -10.48 -2.71
C ASN A 57 26.31 -9.74 -2.04
N ILE A 58 26.29 -9.57 -0.72
CA ILE A 58 27.34 -8.85 0.02
C ILE A 58 28.32 -9.82 0.71
N LEU A 59 27.80 -10.87 1.36
CA LEU A 59 28.58 -11.76 2.22
C LEU A 59 29.17 -12.97 1.49
N THR A 60 28.63 -13.33 0.32
CA THR A 60 29.11 -14.49 -0.45
C THR A 60 29.94 -14.02 -1.65
N GLU A 61 31.25 -14.28 -1.58
CA GLU A 61 32.21 -13.88 -2.61
C GLU A 61 31.84 -14.44 -4.00
N GLY A 62 31.87 -13.58 -5.02
CA GLY A 62 31.59 -13.96 -6.41
C GLY A 62 30.12 -14.22 -6.72
N SER A 63 29.20 -14.05 -5.77
CA SER A 63 27.77 -14.23 -6.00
C SER A 63 27.07 -12.89 -6.29
N TYR A 64 26.19 -12.90 -7.29
CA TYR A 64 25.27 -11.78 -7.55
C TYR A 64 23.95 -12.33 -8.05
N HIS A 65 22.91 -12.13 -7.25
CA HIS A 65 21.57 -12.63 -7.47
C HIS A 65 20.63 -11.48 -7.81
N ILE A 66 20.02 -11.56 -8.99
CA ILE A 66 18.99 -10.61 -9.44
C ILE A 66 17.64 -10.93 -8.80
N PHE A 67 17.36 -12.22 -8.62
CA PHE A 67 16.11 -12.71 -8.06
C PHE A 67 16.19 -12.90 -6.54
N PRO A 68 15.02 -12.93 -5.84
CA PRO A 68 14.99 -13.18 -4.41
C PRO A 68 15.57 -14.55 -4.07
N ILE A 69 16.25 -14.69 -2.94
CA ILE A 69 16.95 -15.91 -2.54
C ILE A 69 16.26 -16.54 -1.33
N ARG A 70 16.07 -17.85 -1.42
CA ARG A 70 15.68 -18.72 -0.31
C ARG A 70 16.86 -19.56 0.12
N THR A 71 17.09 -19.67 1.42
CA THR A 71 18.13 -20.55 1.99
C THR A 71 17.51 -21.79 2.62
N ILE A 72 18.35 -22.76 2.99
CA ILE A 72 17.92 -24.01 3.63
C ILE A 72 17.14 -23.69 4.92
N GLY A 73 16.04 -24.43 5.15
CA GLY A 73 15.20 -24.30 6.34
C GLY A 73 13.99 -23.38 6.20
N TYR A 74 13.84 -22.71 5.05
CA TYR A 74 12.66 -21.86 4.76
C TYR A 74 11.32 -22.61 4.90
N SER A 75 11.27 -23.88 4.49
CA SER A 75 10.07 -24.74 4.64
C SER A 75 9.68 -25.00 6.10
N ASP A 76 10.67 -24.94 6.99
CA ASP A 76 10.53 -25.29 8.41
C ASP A 76 10.41 -24.03 9.28
N GLY A 77 10.23 -22.86 8.65
CA GLY A 77 10.12 -21.57 9.35
C GLY A 77 11.46 -21.03 9.86
N ASN A 78 12.59 -21.54 9.36
CA ASN A 78 13.90 -20.96 9.64
C ASN A 78 14.19 -19.84 8.62
N TYR A 79 14.33 -18.62 9.14
CA TYR A 79 14.57 -17.39 8.38
C TYR A 79 15.98 -16.81 8.59
N ASP A 80 16.91 -17.61 9.12
CA ASP A 80 18.31 -17.20 9.24
C ASP A 80 19.02 -17.28 7.87
N PHE A 81 20.02 -16.43 7.66
CA PHE A 81 20.82 -16.49 6.45
C PHE A 81 21.75 -17.71 6.48
N ASN A 82 21.71 -18.52 5.42
CA ASN A 82 22.63 -19.63 5.24
C ASN A 82 23.22 -19.58 3.81
N PRO A 83 24.54 -19.39 3.66
CA PRO A 83 25.17 -19.34 2.34
C PRO A 83 25.15 -20.70 1.62
N ASN A 84 24.93 -21.80 2.35
CA ASN A 84 24.79 -23.13 1.78
C ASN A 84 23.34 -23.40 1.35
N GLY A 85 23.16 -23.85 0.11
CA GLY A 85 21.85 -24.23 -0.44
C GLY A 85 20.92 -23.05 -0.76
N MET A 86 21.47 -21.99 -1.34
CA MET A 86 20.71 -20.86 -1.88
C MET A 86 19.95 -21.28 -3.14
N THR A 87 18.67 -20.91 -3.23
CA THR A 87 17.81 -21.15 -4.39
C THR A 87 17.07 -19.88 -4.79
N SER A 88 17.03 -19.59 -6.10
CA SER A 88 16.33 -18.43 -6.64
C SER A 88 14.82 -18.60 -6.58
N TYR A 89 14.12 -17.57 -6.11
CA TYR A 89 12.67 -17.46 -6.11
C TYR A 89 12.20 -16.69 -7.35
N THR A 90 12.05 -17.41 -8.46
CA THR A 90 11.79 -16.83 -9.79
C THR A 90 10.37 -16.32 -10.03
N SER A 91 9.46 -16.46 -9.07
CA SER A 91 8.08 -15.99 -9.26
C SER A 91 7.85 -14.50 -8.97
N ASN A 92 8.88 -13.82 -8.47
CA ASN A 92 8.90 -12.37 -8.34
C ASN A 92 10.29 -11.83 -8.65
N ILE A 93 10.38 -10.63 -9.25
CA ILE A 93 11.64 -9.95 -9.51
C ILE A 93 12.22 -9.39 -8.19
N SER A 94 11.38 -8.78 -7.36
CA SER A 94 11.77 -7.99 -6.18
C SER A 94 12.95 -7.05 -6.44
N PHE A 95 12.82 -6.23 -7.49
CA PHE A 95 13.87 -5.35 -8.00
C PHE A 95 14.43 -4.37 -6.96
N GLN A 96 13.75 -4.16 -5.83
CA GLN A 96 14.23 -3.35 -4.72
C GLN A 96 15.49 -3.93 -4.03
N THR A 97 15.79 -5.22 -4.18
CA THR A 97 17.03 -5.82 -3.65
C THR A 97 18.28 -5.23 -4.31
N LEU A 98 18.20 -4.82 -5.59
CA LEU A 98 19.34 -4.27 -6.33
C LEU A 98 19.82 -2.92 -5.78
N PRO A 99 18.97 -1.88 -5.65
CA PRO A 99 19.42 -0.63 -5.04
C PRO A 99 19.83 -0.82 -3.57
N LEU A 100 19.19 -1.71 -2.80
CA LEU A 100 19.62 -2.03 -1.44
C LEU A 100 21.04 -2.62 -1.40
N THR A 101 21.32 -3.58 -2.28
CA THR A 101 22.66 -4.17 -2.44
C THR A 101 23.69 -3.12 -2.87
N PHE A 102 23.33 -2.26 -3.83
CA PHE A 102 24.20 -1.18 -4.28
C PHE A 102 24.58 -0.24 -3.14
N PHE A 103 23.61 0.24 -2.36
CA PHE A 103 23.90 1.11 -1.22
C PHE A 103 24.70 0.40 -0.14
N ALA A 104 24.40 -0.87 0.17
CA ALA A 104 25.18 -1.64 1.13
C ALA A 104 26.66 -1.75 0.73
N ASN A 105 26.93 -1.98 -0.55
CA ASN A 105 28.29 -1.97 -1.10
C ASN A 105 28.96 -0.59 -1.00
N VAL A 106 28.25 0.49 -1.33
CA VAL A 106 28.77 1.87 -1.25
C VAL A 106 29.12 2.26 0.18
N PHE A 107 28.32 1.85 1.16
CA PHE A 107 28.58 2.09 2.58
C PHE A 107 29.57 1.11 3.20
N GLY A 108 29.94 0.06 2.48
CA GLY A 108 31.00 -0.87 2.87
C GLY A 108 30.64 -1.78 4.04
N PHE A 109 29.37 -2.20 4.16
CA PHE A 109 28.95 -3.20 5.14
C PHE A 109 29.54 -4.57 4.80
N LYS A 110 30.05 -5.29 5.81
CA LYS A 110 30.85 -6.52 5.60
C LYS A 110 30.40 -7.72 6.41
N ASN A 111 29.48 -7.55 7.36
CA ASN A 111 28.99 -8.64 8.20
C ASN A 111 27.48 -8.56 8.39
N GLU A 112 26.91 -9.65 8.92
CA GLU A 112 25.47 -9.79 9.09
C GLU A 112 24.87 -8.76 10.05
N SER A 113 25.56 -8.46 11.16
CA SER A 113 25.10 -7.48 12.15
C SER A 113 24.98 -6.08 11.56
N GLU A 114 25.98 -5.63 10.79
CA GLU A 114 25.96 -4.34 10.10
C GLU A 114 24.81 -4.26 9.07
N LEU A 115 24.54 -5.37 8.37
CA LEU A 115 23.44 -5.44 7.41
C LEU A 115 22.07 -5.42 8.10
N ASP A 116 21.94 -6.06 9.26
CA ASP A 116 20.70 -6.02 10.05
C ASP A 116 20.43 -4.60 10.56
N ASP A 117 21.43 -3.87 11.05
CA ASP A 117 21.31 -2.45 11.40
C ASP A 117 20.91 -1.58 10.19
N TYR A 118 21.51 -1.86 9.02
CA TYR A 118 21.16 -1.21 7.77
C TYR A 118 19.70 -1.44 7.37
N PHE A 119 19.19 -2.68 7.49
CA PHE A 119 17.78 -2.97 7.23
C PHE A 119 16.87 -2.24 8.20
N SER A 120 17.19 -2.23 9.50
CA SER A 120 16.43 -1.49 10.52
C SER A 120 16.35 0.01 10.21
N LEU A 121 17.46 0.63 9.82
CA LEU A 121 17.46 2.02 9.37
C LEU A 121 16.60 2.22 8.11
N PHE A 122 16.72 1.34 7.12
CA PHE A 122 15.96 1.44 5.88
C PHE A 122 14.45 1.31 6.10
N ARG A 123 14.02 0.48 7.06
CA ARG A 123 12.61 0.37 7.48
C ARG A 123 12.08 1.67 8.04
N ILE A 124 12.85 2.33 8.92
CA ILE A 124 12.50 3.63 9.48
C ILE A 124 12.38 4.67 8.35
N VAL A 125 13.36 4.73 7.44
CA VAL A 125 13.32 5.64 6.29
C VAL A 125 12.10 5.38 5.42
N THR A 126 11.80 4.12 5.13
CA THR A 126 10.61 3.72 4.35
C THR A 126 9.33 4.18 5.03
N ALA A 127 9.19 3.99 6.34
CA ALA A 127 8.03 4.43 7.10
C ALA A 127 7.86 5.96 7.10
N VAL A 128 8.95 6.72 7.25
CA VAL A 128 8.93 8.19 7.16
C VAL A 128 8.48 8.65 5.78
N LEU A 129 9.08 8.10 4.72
CA LEU A 129 8.72 8.44 3.34
C LEU A 129 7.27 8.07 3.04
N PHE A 130 6.82 6.91 3.51
CA PHE A 130 5.42 6.48 3.36
C PHE A 130 4.47 7.45 4.06
N SER A 131 4.77 7.82 5.31
CA SER A 131 4.01 8.81 6.08
C SER A 131 3.93 10.17 5.37
N ILE A 132 5.05 10.65 4.80
CA ILE A 132 5.09 11.88 3.99
C ILE A 132 4.16 11.78 2.79
N LEU A 133 4.21 10.68 2.03
CA LEU A 133 3.42 10.52 0.82
C LEU A 133 1.92 10.45 1.09
N VAL A 134 1.50 9.66 2.09
CA VAL A 134 0.07 9.56 2.44
C VAL A 134 -0.42 10.87 3.07
N THR A 135 0.39 11.54 3.89
CA THR A 135 0.06 12.88 4.41
C THR A 135 -0.12 13.88 3.26
N LEU A 136 0.79 13.87 2.29
CA LEU A 136 0.72 14.73 1.11
C LEU A 136 -0.54 14.45 0.29
N LEU A 137 -0.96 13.19 0.15
CA LEU A 137 -2.21 12.82 -0.52
C LEU A 137 -3.42 13.50 0.12
N TYR A 138 -3.57 13.35 1.44
CA TYR A 138 -4.66 13.98 2.18
C TYR A 138 -4.55 15.50 2.18
N PHE A 139 -3.33 16.05 2.22
CA PHE A 139 -3.12 17.49 2.14
C PHE A 139 -3.55 18.05 0.79
N CYS A 140 -3.17 17.41 -0.31
CA CYS A 140 -3.62 17.75 -1.67
C CYS A 140 -5.16 17.70 -1.78
N PHE A 141 -5.79 16.68 -1.18
CA PHE A 141 -7.25 16.57 -1.09
C PHE A 141 -7.89 17.77 -0.36
N CYS A 142 -7.39 18.11 0.83
CA CYS A 142 -7.87 19.29 1.56
C CYS A 142 -7.59 20.59 0.80
N TYR A 143 -6.45 20.71 0.13
CA TYR A 143 -6.07 21.90 -0.61
C TYR A 143 -6.98 22.15 -1.81
N ASP A 144 -7.20 21.15 -2.66
CA ASP A 144 -8.06 21.28 -3.86
C ASP A 144 -9.51 21.61 -3.47
N ALA A 145 -10.01 21.05 -2.37
CA ALA A 145 -11.36 21.33 -1.86
C ALA A 145 -11.44 22.51 -0.87
N SER A 146 -10.33 23.20 -0.61
CA SER A 146 -10.23 24.32 0.35
C SER A 146 -10.73 24.00 1.78
N TYR A 147 -10.50 22.77 2.25
CA TYR A 147 -10.88 22.33 3.59
C TYR A 147 -9.93 22.87 4.66
N LYS A 148 -10.51 23.33 5.77
CA LYS A 148 -9.77 23.91 6.92
C LYS A 148 -9.46 22.88 8.01
N THR A 149 -10.02 21.69 7.90
CA THR A 149 -9.93 20.60 8.89
C THR A 149 -8.75 19.65 8.64
N HIS A 150 -7.72 20.12 7.93
CA HIS A 150 -6.53 19.33 7.59
C HIS A 150 -5.69 18.91 8.82
N PHE A 151 -6.00 19.41 10.03
CA PHE A 151 -5.33 18.99 11.27
C PHE A 151 -5.59 17.53 11.66
N LEU A 152 -6.63 16.89 11.09
CA LEU A 152 -6.94 15.47 11.33
C LEU A 152 -6.04 14.50 10.57
N ILE A 153 -5.36 14.97 9.51
CA ILE A 153 -4.53 14.13 8.63
C ILE A 153 -3.58 13.22 9.41
N PRO A 154 -2.76 13.71 10.37
CA PRO A 154 -1.83 12.84 11.09
C PRO A 154 -2.51 11.70 11.84
N PHE A 155 -3.73 11.92 12.36
CA PHE A 155 -4.50 10.89 13.07
C PHE A 155 -5.12 9.88 12.11
N LEU A 156 -5.55 10.30 10.93
CA LEU A 156 -6.06 9.38 9.90
C LEU A 156 -4.94 8.50 9.34
N VAL A 157 -3.77 9.07 9.10
CA VAL A 157 -2.61 8.34 8.58
C VAL A 157 -2.00 7.44 9.64
N GLY A 158 -1.61 8.02 10.79
CA GLY A 158 -0.97 7.28 11.87
C GLY A 158 -1.90 6.29 12.58
N GLY A 159 -3.21 6.53 12.51
CA GLY A 159 -4.18 5.64 13.14
C GLY A 159 -4.54 4.41 12.32
N SER A 160 -4.21 4.36 11.03
CA SER A 160 -4.60 3.25 10.15
C SER A 160 -3.76 2.00 10.43
N ALA A 161 -4.40 0.92 10.87
CA ALA A 161 -3.73 -0.33 11.26
C ALA A 161 -2.91 -0.93 10.11
N GLY A 162 -3.45 -0.98 8.89
CA GLY A 162 -2.71 -1.52 7.75
C GLY A 162 -1.51 -0.69 7.34
N PHE A 163 -1.55 0.63 7.55
CA PHE A 163 -0.36 1.47 7.35
C PHE A 163 0.69 1.21 8.43
N VAL A 164 0.30 1.08 9.70
CA VAL A 164 1.21 0.74 10.80
C VAL A 164 1.91 -0.60 10.57
N PHE A 165 1.18 -1.62 10.09
CA PHE A 165 1.73 -2.94 9.82
C PHE A 165 2.67 -2.97 8.62
N PHE A 166 2.29 -2.35 7.49
CA PHE A 166 3.02 -2.52 6.23
C PHE A 166 4.11 -1.48 5.98
N ALA A 167 4.04 -0.29 6.59
CA ALA A 167 4.96 0.83 6.32
C ALA A 167 6.46 0.49 6.42
N GLN A 168 6.80 -0.51 7.22
CA GLN A 168 8.17 -0.95 7.48
C GLN A 168 8.54 -2.27 6.78
N ASN A 169 7.68 -2.82 5.93
CA ASN A 169 7.94 -4.09 5.25
C ASN A 169 8.83 -3.88 4.00
N LEU A 170 9.97 -4.57 3.93
CA LEU A 170 10.97 -4.44 2.85
C LEU A 170 10.55 -5.17 1.58
N TYR A 171 9.74 -6.23 1.72
CA TYR A 171 9.21 -6.99 0.59
C TYR A 171 8.15 -6.21 -0.20
N PHE A 172 7.16 -5.62 0.48
CA PHE A 172 6.10 -4.85 -0.16
C PHE A 172 6.55 -3.45 -0.53
N LEU A 173 7.55 -2.91 0.18
CA LEU A 173 8.11 -1.57 -0.01
C LEU A 173 6.99 -0.55 -0.30
N PRO A 174 6.10 -0.30 0.67
CA PRO A 174 4.81 0.35 0.46
C PRO A 174 4.91 1.77 -0.11
N ILE A 175 6.06 2.42 0.01
CA ILE A 175 6.36 3.68 -0.68
C ILE A 175 6.12 3.59 -2.19
N LEU A 176 6.42 2.46 -2.83
CA LEU A 176 6.22 2.27 -4.27
C LEU A 176 4.73 2.15 -4.63
N MET A 177 3.89 1.74 -3.70
CA MET A 177 2.43 1.68 -3.88
C MET A 177 1.80 3.07 -3.90
N VAL A 178 2.31 3.98 -3.06
CA VAL A 178 1.70 5.31 -2.85
C VAL A 178 2.42 6.45 -3.58
N PHE A 179 3.71 6.30 -3.91
CA PHE A 179 4.48 7.35 -4.58
C PHE A 179 3.92 7.72 -5.97
N PRO A 180 3.67 6.77 -6.90
CA PRO A 180 3.07 7.09 -8.19
C PRO A 180 1.72 7.84 -8.09
N PRO A 181 0.72 7.37 -7.32
CA PRO A 181 -0.54 8.09 -7.22
C PRO A 181 -0.40 9.47 -6.57
N VAL A 182 0.48 9.61 -5.56
CA VAL A 182 0.71 10.90 -4.89
C VAL A 182 1.36 11.91 -5.81
N LEU A 183 2.37 11.51 -6.59
CA LEU A 183 3.00 12.38 -7.58
C LEU A 183 1.98 12.85 -8.63
N MET A 184 1.14 11.93 -9.12
CA MET A 184 0.10 12.26 -10.08
C MET A 184 -0.94 13.23 -9.49
N VAL A 185 -1.41 12.99 -8.26
CA VAL A 185 -2.36 13.89 -7.58
C VAL A 185 -1.73 15.27 -7.39
N PHE A 186 -0.48 15.33 -6.92
CA PHE A 186 0.26 16.58 -6.80
C PHE A 186 0.30 17.34 -8.12
N GLN A 187 0.61 16.65 -9.22
CA GLN A 187 0.64 17.27 -10.55
C GLN A 187 -0.72 17.79 -11.00
N LEU A 188 -1.79 17.02 -10.79
CA LEU A 188 -3.16 17.43 -11.13
C LEU A 188 -3.61 18.65 -10.31
N VAL A 189 -3.30 18.70 -9.01
CA VAL A 189 -3.71 19.77 -8.11
C VAL A 189 -2.95 21.07 -8.37
N PHE A 190 -1.62 20.99 -8.55
CA PHE A 190 -0.77 22.19 -8.63
C PHE A 190 -0.44 22.63 -10.06
N PHE A 191 -0.43 21.72 -11.03
CA PHE A 191 -0.12 22.05 -12.44
C PHE A 191 -1.30 21.82 -13.40
N GLY A 192 -2.40 21.22 -12.94
CA GLY A 192 -3.61 20.99 -13.74
C GLY A 192 -3.49 19.86 -14.76
N ASN A 193 -2.33 19.21 -14.88
CA ASN A 193 -2.10 18.10 -15.81
C ASN A 193 -1.14 17.08 -15.19
N LYS A 194 -1.20 15.82 -15.65
CA LYS A 194 -0.36 14.72 -15.21
C LYS A 194 0.62 14.29 -16.31
N SER A 195 1.81 13.86 -15.91
CA SER A 195 2.77 13.27 -16.83
C SER A 195 2.46 11.80 -17.06
N LYS A 196 2.04 11.45 -18.28
CA LYS A 196 1.81 10.05 -18.71
C LYS A 196 3.09 9.22 -18.60
N PHE A 197 4.24 9.85 -18.89
CA PHE A 197 5.56 9.22 -18.77
C PHE A 197 5.86 8.81 -17.32
N TRP A 198 5.66 9.71 -16.35
CA TRP A 198 5.90 9.38 -14.94
C TRP A 198 4.92 8.35 -14.40
N VAL A 199 3.66 8.38 -14.82
CA VAL A 199 2.67 7.33 -14.50
C VAL A 199 3.16 5.97 -15.00
N PHE A 200 3.67 5.90 -16.23
CA PHE A 200 4.22 4.66 -16.80
C PHE A 200 5.46 4.18 -16.03
N VAL A 201 6.50 5.02 -15.96
CA VAL A 201 7.79 4.66 -15.34
C VAL A 201 7.64 4.22 -13.90
N LEU A 202 6.90 4.97 -13.08
CA LEU A 202 6.75 4.63 -11.67
C LEU A 202 5.86 3.39 -11.47
N SER A 203 4.90 3.14 -12.36
CA SER A 203 4.13 1.89 -12.35
C SER A 203 4.99 0.70 -12.75
N VAL A 204 5.90 0.84 -13.73
CA VAL A 204 6.89 -0.20 -14.06
C VAL A 204 7.75 -0.51 -12.85
N ILE A 205 8.29 0.51 -12.17
CA ILE A 205 9.10 0.31 -10.96
C ILE A 205 8.29 -0.41 -9.86
N PHE A 206 7.03 -0.03 -9.66
CA PHE A 206 6.14 -0.72 -8.71
C PHE A 206 5.96 -2.20 -9.06
N PHE A 207 5.69 -2.52 -10.32
CA PHE A 207 5.47 -3.91 -10.75
C PHE A 207 6.77 -4.73 -10.81
N CYS A 208 7.92 -4.09 -11.02
CA CYS A 208 9.22 -4.74 -10.87
C CYS A 208 9.54 -5.11 -9.41
N ARG A 209 8.86 -4.52 -8.42
CA ARG A 209 8.91 -4.97 -7.03
C ARG A 209 8.04 -6.21 -6.81
N GLY A 210 6.84 -6.24 -7.37
CA GLY A 210 5.92 -7.38 -7.27
C GLY A 210 4.49 -7.07 -7.74
N TYR A 211 3.69 -8.12 -7.92
CA TYR A 211 2.36 -8.04 -8.53
C TYR A 211 1.21 -8.19 -7.54
N GLU A 212 1.49 -8.43 -6.26
CA GLU A 212 0.48 -8.83 -5.29
C GLU A 212 -0.65 -7.83 -5.28
N PHE A 213 -0.34 -6.53 -5.21
CA PHE A 213 -1.31 -5.43 -5.10
C PHE A 213 -1.82 -4.83 -6.43
N ALA A 214 -1.63 -5.52 -7.57
CA ALA A 214 -1.88 -4.96 -8.91
C ALA A 214 -3.29 -4.36 -9.08
N THR A 215 -4.33 -5.05 -8.63
CA THR A 215 -5.73 -4.59 -8.77
C THR A 215 -6.00 -3.34 -7.94
N VAL A 216 -5.57 -3.32 -6.67
CA VAL A 216 -5.77 -2.14 -5.79
C VAL A 216 -4.97 -0.96 -6.31
N TYR A 217 -3.73 -1.19 -6.75
CA TYR A 217 -2.87 -0.15 -7.31
C TYR A 217 -3.52 0.50 -8.53
N SER A 218 -3.99 -0.33 -9.47
CA SER A 218 -4.60 0.15 -10.72
C SER A 218 -5.88 0.93 -10.47
N LEU A 219 -6.73 0.46 -9.54
CA LEU A 219 -7.97 1.15 -9.18
C LEU A 219 -7.70 2.44 -8.39
N LEU A 220 -6.71 2.46 -7.49
CA LEU A 220 -6.29 3.67 -6.77
C LEU A 220 -5.79 4.74 -7.76
N MET A 221 -4.91 4.36 -8.70
CA MET A 221 -4.42 5.24 -9.75
C MET A 221 -5.58 5.79 -10.61
N ALA A 222 -6.48 4.92 -11.08
CA ALA A 222 -7.62 5.34 -11.89
C ALA A 222 -8.57 6.28 -11.14
N PHE A 223 -8.88 5.94 -9.88
CA PHE A 223 -9.75 6.74 -9.02
C PHE A 223 -9.18 8.13 -8.74
N LEU A 224 -7.91 8.21 -8.34
CA LEU A 224 -7.29 9.49 -8.03
C LEU A 224 -7.17 10.37 -9.28
N ALA A 225 -6.85 9.78 -10.44
CA ALA A 225 -6.87 10.50 -11.71
C ALA A 225 -8.27 11.03 -12.04
N PHE A 226 -9.30 10.21 -11.89
CA PHE A 226 -10.70 10.59 -12.09
C PHE A 226 -11.14 11.70 -11.13
N TYR A 227 -10.81 11.56 -9.84
CA TYR A 227 -11.29 12.45 -8.79
C TYR A 227 -10.70 13.85 -8.90
N PHE A 228 -9.37 13.94 -9.07
CA PHE A 228 -8.61 15.21 -9.08
C PHE A 228 -8.53 15.89 -10.46
N THR A 229 -8.95 15.23 -11.54
CA THR A 229 -9.06 15.89 -12.85
C THR A 229 -10.16 16.94 -12.83
N ARG A 230 -9.91 18.16 -13.31
CA ARG A 230 -10.95 19.17 -13.51
C ARG A 230 -11.66 18.97 -14.85
N GLY A 231 -12.96 19.20 -14.89
CA GLY A 231 -13.78 19.06 -16.10
C GLY A 231 -15.10 18.37 -15.83
N ASP A 232 -15.82 18.06 -16.91
CA ASP A 232 -17.07 17.32 -16.83
C ASP A 232 -16.83 15.83 -16.50
N ILE A 233 -17.91 15.13 -16.16
CA ILE A 233 -17.84 13.72 -15.75
C ILE A 233 -17.25 12.82 -16.84
N ARG A 234 -17.53 13.13 -18.12
CA ARG A 234 -17.03 12.35 -19.27
C ARG A 234 -15.53 12.50 -19.40
N TYR A 235 -15.01 13.73 -19.30
CA TYR A 235 -13.57 13.97 -19.31
C TYR A 235 -12.88 13.31 -18.11
N LYS A 236 -13.44 13.43 -16.90
CA LYS A 236 -12.93 12.75 -15.71
C LYS A 236 -12.84 11.23 -15.91
N LEU A 237 -13.90 10.59 -16.40
CA LEU A 237 -13.93 9.15 -16.70
C LEU A 237 -12.86 8.77 -17.72
N SER A 238 -12.71 9.56 -18.78
CA SER A 238 -11.65 9.36 -19.78
C SER A 238 -10.25 9.44 -19.17
N GLN A 239 -10.00 10.40 -18.26
CA GLN A 239 -8.71 10.50 -17.59
C GLN A 239 -8.42 9.35 -16.62
N GLY A 240 -9.43 8.87 -15.90
CA GLY A 240 -9.33 7.67 -15.08
C GLY A 240 -9.01 6.42 -15.91
N ALA A 241 -9.75 6.21 -17.00
CA ALA A 241 -9.54 5.11 -17.93
C ALA A 241 -8.16 5.16 -18.61
N LEU A 242 -7.68 6.35 -18.99
CA LEU A 242 -6.35 6.54 -19.55
C LEU A 242 -5.26 6.09 -18.57
N VAL A 243 -5.34 6.50 -17.31
CA VAL A 243 -4.34 6.12 -16.28
C VAL A 243 -4.39 4.64 -15.98
N PHE A 244 -5.59 4.06 -15.91
CA PHE A 244 -5.76 2.62 -15.80
C PHE A 244 -5.07 1.89 -16.98
N GLY A 245 -5.33 2.34 -18.21
CA GLY A 245 -4.70 1.79 -19.42
C GLY A 245 -3.17 1.88 -19.40
N ILE A 246 -2.60 3.02 -19.02
CA ILE A 246 -1.14 3.18 -18.88
C ILE A 246 -0.60 2.22 -17.80
N THR A 247 -1.32 2.05 -16.69
CA THR A 247 -0.93 1.13 -15.62
C THR A 247 -0.92 -0.31 -16.11
N CYS A 248 -1.93 -0.74 -16.88
CA CYS A 248 -1.96 -2.07 -17.51
C CYS A 248 -0.80 -2.28 -18.49
N VAL A 249 -0.49 -1.27 -19.32
CA VAL A 249 0.66 -1.34 -20.24
C VAL A 249 1.98 -1.45 -19.46
N SER A 250 2.09 -0.74 -18.34
CA SER A 250 3.26 -0.81 -17.44
C SER A 250 3.41 -2.21 -16.82
N PHE A 251 2.30 -2.83 -16.42
CA PHE A 251 2.28 -4.21 -15.93
C PHE A 251 2.76 -5.19 -16.99
N VAL A 252 2.22 -5.12 -18.21
CA VAL A 252 2.65 -5.95 -19.34
C VAL A 252 4.14 -5.76 -19.63
N PHE A 253 4.61 -4.50 -19.66
CA PHE A 253 6.02 -4.20 -19.84
C PHE A 253 6.90 -4.79 -18.74
N SER A 254 6.45 -4.75 -17.48
CA SER A 254 7.16 -5.35 -16.35
C SER A 254 7.22 -6.88 -16.43
N ILE A 255 6.19 -7.52 -16.99
CA ILE A 255 6.22 -8.96 -17.30
C ILE A 255 7.31 -9.25 -18.34
N PHE A 256 7.42 -8.44 -19.39
CA PHE A 256 8.52 -8.60 -20.37
C PHE A 256 9.89 -8.45 -19.71
N ILE A 257 10.08 -7.46 -18.83
CA ILE A 257 11.31 -7.32 -18.03
C ILE A 257 11.55 -8.60 -17.22
N HIS A 258 10.54 -9.13 -16.52
CA HIS A 258 10.67 -10.35 -15.72
C HIS A 258 11.19 -11.52 -16.55
N ILE A 259 10.56 -11.76 -17.70
CA ILE A 259 10.91 -12.87 -18.59
C ILE A 259 12.33 -12.68 -19.14
N SER A 260 12.68 -11.48 -19.57
CA SER A 260 14.03 -11.17 -20.06
C SER A 260 15.11 -11.34 -18.99
N LEU A 261 14.82 -10.96 -17.73
CA LEU A 261 15.74 -11.18 -16.62
C LEU A 261 15.93 -12.66 -16.31
N LEU A 262 14.89 -13.49 -16.43
CA LEU A 262 15.02 -14.94 -16.26
C LEU A 262 15.85 -15.58 -17.37
N SER A 263 15.62 -15.16 -18.62
CA SER A 263 16.45 -15.62 -19.74
C SER A 263 17.91 -15.20 -19.53
N PHE A 264 18.16 -13.98 -19.06
CA PHE A 264 19.50 -13.49 -18.77
C PHE A 264 20.17 -14.28 -17.62
N ASP A 265 19.47 -14.51 -16.52
CA ASP A 265 19.96 -15.26 -15.35
C ASP A 265 20.30 -16.72 -15.69
N SER A 266 19.59 -17.31 -16.67
CA SER A 266 19.92 -18.64 -17.21
C SER A 266 20.99 -18.62 -18.31
N GLY A 267 21.76 -17.54 -18.49
CA GLY A 267 22.75 -17.44 -19.56
C GLY A 267 22.16 -17.47 -20.98
N TRP A 268 20.90 -17.06 -21.13
CA TRP A 268 20.10 -17.13 -22.37
C TRP A 268 19.78 -18.54 -22.87
N GLU A 269 19.94 -19.56 -22.03
CA GLU A 269 19.57 -20.94 -22.38
C GLU A 269 18.05 -21.15 -22.46
N LEU A 270 17.26 -20.43 -21.66
CA LEU A 270 15.80 -20.54 -21.67
C LEU A 270 15.19 -19.73 -22.82
N SER A 271 14.29 -20.38 -23.57
CA SER A 271 13.44 -19.66 -24.54
C SER A 271 12.52 -18.67 -23.82
N PHE A 272 11.92 -17.73 -24.57
CA PHE A 272 10.91 -16.81 -24.04
C PHE A 272 9.76 -17.55 -23.35
N PHE A 273 9.24 -18.62 -23.96
CA PHE A 273 8.13 -19.39 -23.43
C PHE A 273 8.51 -20.21 -22.20
N ASP A 274 9.74 -20.73 -22.14
CA ASP A 274 10.22 -21.46 -20.96
C ASP A 274 10.48 -20.51 -19.80
N SER A 275 11.03 -19.33 -20.07
CA SER A 275 11.19 -18.26 -19.08
C SER A 275 9.83 -17.79 -18.53
N LEU A 276 8.81 -17.67 -19.39
CA LEU A 276 7.43 -17.37 -18.98
C LEU A 276 6.86 -18.48 -18.07
N ARG A 277 7.08 -19.75 -18.42
CA ARG A 277 6.65 -20.90 -17.58
C ARG A 277 7.37 -20.92 -16.23
N THR A 278 8.65 -20.56 -16.19
CA THR A 278 9.42 -20.45 -14.95
C THR A 278 8.92 -19.31 -14.06
N ALA A 279 8.59 -18.15 -14.64
CA ALA A 279 8.05 -17.01 -13.90
C ALA A 279 6.67 -17.30 -13.27
N PHE A 280 5.77 -17.93 -14.04
CA PHE A 280 4.36 -18.06 -13.68
C PHE A 280 3.91 -19.50 -13.39
N GLY A 281 4.81 -20.48 -13.40
CA GLY A 281 4.48 -21.89 -13.18
C GLY A 281 3.82 -22.13 -11.83
N SER A 282 4.28 -21.43 -10.79
CA SER A 282 3.68 -21.46 -9.46
C SER A 282 2.27 -20.85 -9.41
N LEU A 283 2.00 -19.84 -10.26
CA LEU A 283 0.66 -19.27 -10.41
C LEU A 283 -0.30 -20.31 -10.98
N THR A 284 0.11 -21.06 -12.01
CA THR A 284 -0.68 -22.16 -12.58
C THR A 284 -1.06 -23.18 -11.51
N HIS A 285 -0.10 -23.63 -10.71
CA HIS A 285 -0.36 -24.58 -9.62
C HIS A 285 -1.27 -24.01 -8.52
N ARG A 286 -1.12 -22.72 -8.17
CA ARG A 286 -2.00 -22.04 -7.21
C ARG A 286 -3.42 -21.88 -7.73
N THR A 287 -3.58 -21.47 -8.99
CA THR A 287 -4.91 -21.31 -9.62
C THR A 287 -5.69 -22.61 -9.71
N LEU A 288 -5.00 -23.74 -9.88
CA LEU A 288 -5.59 -25.07 -9.97
C LEU A 288 -5.88 -25.71 -8.61
N SER A 289 -5.32 -25.18 -7.52
CA SER A 289 -5.49 -25.72 -6.17
C SER A 289 -6.59 -24.99 -5.40
N VAL A 290 -7.62 -25.73 -4.97
CA VAL A 290 -8.59 -25.26 -3.97
C VAL A 290 -8.28 -25.77 -2.56
N ASN A 291 -7.19 -26.54 -2.40
CA ASN A 291 -6.78 -27.09 -1.11
C ASN A 291 -6.36 -25.95 -0.16
N GLY A 292 -6.99 -25.91 1.02
CA GLY A 292 -6.72 -24.89 2.04
C GLY A 292 -7.35 -23.51 1.76
N VAL A 293 -8.13 -23.38 0.67
CA VAL A 293 -8.86 -22.16 0.34
C VAL A 293 -10.32 -22.33 0.72
N VAL A 294 -10.82 -21.43 1.56
CA VAL A 294 -12.23 -21.41 1.94
C VAL A 294 -13.09 -21.15 0.70
N MET A 295 -14.16 -21.93 0.50
CA MET A 295 -15.04 -21.78 -0.66
C MET A 295 -16.05 -20.63 -0.47
N PRO A 296 -16.35 -19.83 -1.51
CA PRO A 296 -17.32 -18.73 -1.41
C PRO A 296 -18.67 -19.19 -0.89
N PHE A 297 -19.35 -18.32 -0.13
CA PHE A 297 -20.72 -18.52 0.38
C PHE A 297 -20.95 -19.74 1.28
N THR A 298 -19.88 -20.39 1.76
CA THR A 298 -19.96 -21.42 2.80
C THR A 298 -19.93 -20.82 4.21
N ASP A 299 -20.32 -21.59 5.24
CA ASP A 299 -20.23 -21.13 6.63
C ASP A 299 -18.81 -20.72 7.01
N ALA A 300 -17.80 -21.48 6.57
CA ALA A 300 -16.39 -21.16 6.77
C ALA A 300 -16.00 -19.81 6.13
N PHE A 301 -16.60 -19.48 4.98
CA PHE A 301 -16.39 -18.17 4.33
C PHE A 301 -16.96 -17.04 5.18
N TYR A 302 -18.20 -17.17 5.65
CA TYR A 302 -18.80 -16.14 6.50
C TYR A 302 -18.05 -15.98 7.82
N GLN A 303 -17.59 -17.06 8.44
CA GLN A 303 -16.74 -17.01 9.63
C GLN A 303 -15.42 -16.28 9.36
N THR A 304 -14.76 -16.59 8.23
CA THR A 304 -13.51 -15.93 7.81
C THR A 304 -13.72 -14.43 7.59
N MET A 305 -14.79 -14.06 6.88
CA MET A 305 -15.14 -12.66 6.61
C MET A 305 -15.52 -11.92 7.89
N TRP A 306 -16.28 -12.54 8.80
CA TRP A 306 -16.62 -11.94 10.08
C TRP A 306 -15.37 -11.70 10.94
N GLY A 307 -14.45 -12.66 10.94
CA GLY A 307 -13.14 -12.50 11.57
C GLY A 307 -12.41 -11.26 11.06
N ARG A 308 -12.38 -11.05 9.74
CA ARG A 308 -11.77 -9.86 9.11
C ARG A 308 -12.47 -8.56 9.49
N LEU A 309 -13.79 -8.51 9.34
CA LEU A 309 -14.58 -7.33 9.69
C LEU A 309 -14.48 -6.93 11.17
N SER A 310 -14.14 -7.89 12.04
CA SER A 310 -13.92 -7.65 13.47
C SER A 310 -12.53 -7.08 13.80
N LYS A 311 -11.59 -7.09 12.86
CA LYS A 311 -10.23 -6.57 13.03
C LYS A 311 -10.24 -5.05 13.21
N VAL A 312 -9.17 -4.56 13.82
CA VAL A 312 -8.91 -3.13 14.02
C VAL A 312 -8.59 -2.49 12.67
N ALA A 313 -9.33 -1.45 12.31
CA ALA A 313 -9.08 -0.59 11.16
C ALA A 313 -8.30 0.66 11.56
N PHE A 314 -8.72 1.30 12.67
CA PHE A 314 -8.03 2.45 13.25
C PHE A 314 -7.86 2.33 14.77
N SER A 315 -6.69 2.75 15.26
CA SER A 315 -6.35 2.89 16.68
C SER A 315 -5.34 4.04 16.85
N TRP A 316 -5.10 4.55 18.06
CA TRP A 316 -4.12 5.62 18.27
C TRP A 316 -3.15 5.38 19.41
N CYS A 317 -3.61 4.80 20.52
CA CYS A 317 -2.76 4.32 21.60
C CYS A 317 -3.49 3.26 22.42
N ASP A 318 -2.74 2.53 23.22
CA ASP A 318 -3.33 1.56 24.15
C ASP A 318 -4.35 2.23 25.10
N GLY A 319 -5.48 1.57 25.30
CA GLY A 319 -6.62 2.10 26.05
C GLY A 319 -7.57 3.05 25.30
N PHE A 320 -7.25 3.48 24.07
CA PHE A 320 -8.22 4.22 23.24
C PHE A 320 -9.20 3.28 22.51
N PRO A 321 -10.44 3.72 22.24
CA PRO A 321 -11.39 2.90 21.49
C PRO A 321 -10.88 2.57 20.08
N ASN A 322 -10.78 1.27 19.80
CA ASN A 322 -10.45 0.77 18.47
C ASN A 322 -11.65 0.88 17.53
N ILE A 323 -11.44 1.45 16.35
CA ILE A 323 -12.44 1.44 15.27
C ILE A 323 -12.24 0.16 14.47
N LYS A 324 -13.24 -0.72 14.48
CA LYS A 324 -13.25 -1.96 13.70
C LYS A 324 -13.53 -1.69 12.22
N GLU A 325 -13.08 -2.58 11.34
CA GLU A 325 -13.37 -2.52 9.90
C GLU A 325 -14.88 -2.47 9.62
N LEU A 326 -15.68 -3.23 10.36
CA LEU A 326 -17.14 -3.18 10.28
C LEU A 326 -17.70 -1.77 10.51
N TYR A 327 -17.16 -1.03 11.48
CA TYR A 327 -17.65 0.32 11.81
C TYR A 327 -17.31 1.32 10.71
N VAL A 328 -16.17 1.16 10.05
CA VAL A 328 -15.83 1.96 8.87
C VAL A 328 -16.81 1.71 7.73
N ILE A 329 -17.15 0.44 7.45
CA ILE A 329 -18.12 0.09 6.42
C ILE A 329 -19.50 0.70 6.73
N VAL A 330 -19.98 0.54 7.97
CA VAL A 330 -21.24 1.15 8.41
C VAL A 330 -21.19 2.67 8.27
N PHE A 331 -20.08 3.31 8.64
CA PHE A 331 -19.88 4.75 8.48
C PHE A 331 -19.98 5.19 7.01
N LEU A 332 -19.39 4.44 6.08
CA LEU A 332 -19.47 4.75 4.64
C LEU A 332 -20.93 4.68 4.15
N PHE A 333 -21.67 3.64 4.52
CA PHE A 333 -23.09 3.52 4.17
C PHE A 333 -23.94 4.65 4.77
N LEU A 334 -23.74 4.97 6.05
CA LEU A 334 -24.43 6.07 6.70
C LEU A 334 -24.08 7.42 6.06
N SER A 335 -22.83 7.62 5.64
CA SER A 335 -22.40 8.84 4.97
C SER A 335 -23.09 9.02 3.62
N ILE A 336 -23.22 7.95 2.83
CA ILE A 336 -24.00 7.98 1.58
C ILE A 336 -25.46 8.35 1.90
N LEU A 337 -26.08 7.66 2.86
CA LEU A 337 -27.49 7.88 3.23
C LEU A 337 -27.73 9.32 3.72
N ILE A 338 -26.92 9.81 4.66
CA ILE A 338 -27.02 11.19 5.18
C ILE A 338 -26.81 12.20 4.05
N SER A 339 -25.84 11.97 3.17
CA SER A 339 -25.58 12.87 2.05
C SER A 339 -26.73 12.92 1.05
N SER A 340 -27.55 11.86 0.96
CA SER A 340 -28.74 11.84 0.09
C SER A 340 -29.83 12.82 0.53
N PHE A 341 -29.80 13.21 1.82
CA PHE A 341 -30.65 14.26 2.38
C PHE A 341 -30.01 15.66 2.36
N SER A 342 -28.79 15.81 1.84
CA SER A 342 -28.02 17.06 1.84
C SER A 342 -27.80 17.64 0.42
N HIS A 343 -27.08 18.75 0.32
CA HIS A 343 -26.78 19.45 -0.93
C HIS A 343 -26.22 18.52 -2.02
N ARG A 344 -26.74 18.65 -3.26
CA ARG A 344 -26.40 17.78 -4.41
C ARG A 344 -24.90 17.58 -4.67
N ASN A 345 -24.08 18.61 -4.46
CA ASN A 345 -22.63 18.52 -4.71
C ASN A 345 -21.88 17.72 -3.64
N LEU A 346 -22.33 17.76 -2.38
CA LEU A 346 -21.75 16.99 -1.28
C LEU A 346 -22.01 15.48 -1.48
N LEU A 347 -23.25 15.15 -1.85
CA LEU A 347 -23.69 13.80 -2.20
C LEU A 347 -22.80 13.17 -3.29
N ASN A 348 -22.50 13.91 -4.35
CA ASN A 348 -21.70 13.40 -5.45
C ASN A 348 -20.28 13.02 -5.01
N ASN A 349 -19.62 13.85 -4.20
CA ASN A 349 -18.27 13.57 -3.72
C ASN A 349 -18.21 12.36 -2.77
N ILE A 350 -19.12 12.31 -1.79
CA ILE A 350 -19.19 11.18 -0.84
C ILE A 350 -19.47 9.88 -1.58
N THR A 351 -20.44 9.89 -2.50
CA THR A 351 -20.81 8.71 -3.29
C THR A 351 -19.65 8.20 -4.13
N ILE A 352 -18.93 9.10 -4.83
CA ILE A 352 -17.76 8.74 -5.64
C ILE A 352 -16.65 8.10 -4.78
N ILE A 353 -16.33 8.70 -3.63
CA ILE A 353 -15.28 8.21 -2.73
C ILE A 353 -15.67 6.87 -2.11
N ALA A 354 -16.92 6.71 -1.68
CA ALA A 354 -17.41 5.47 -1.10
C ALA A 354 -17.51 4.35 -2.15
N ALA A 355 -17.96 4.66 -3.37
CA ALA A 355 -18.00 3.71 -4.48
C ALA A 355 -16.60 3.20 -4.82
N TYR A 356 -15.58 4.07 -4.84
CA TYR A 356 -14.19 3.65 -4.98
C TYR A 356 -13.77 2.66 -3.90
N GLY A 357 -14.01 3.00 -2.63
CA GLY A 357 -13.62 2.15 -1.50
C GLY A 357 -14.24 0.76 -1.58
N ILE A 358 -15.56 0.70 -1.82
CA ILE A 358 -16.32 -0.56 -1.90
C ILE A 358 -15.90 -1.39 -3.13
N VAL A 359 -15.89 -0.78 -4.32
CA VAL A 359 -15.56 -1.50 -5.57
C VAL A 359 -14.12 -2.01 -5.54
N SER A 360 -13.18 -1.19 -5.05
CA SER A 360 -11.77 -1.58 -4.99
C SER A 360 -11.53 -2.68 -3.97
N TYR A 361 -12.15 -2.60 -2.79
CA TYR A 361 -12.06 -3.65 -1.78
C TYR A 361 -12.65 -4.97 -2.30
N LEU A 362 -13.85 -4.94 -2.88
CA LEU A 362 -14.51 -6.13 -3.43
C LEU A 362 -13.79 -6.72 -4.65
N SER A 363 -13.13 -5.90 -5.47
CA SER A 363 -12.42 -6.37 -6.66
C SER A 363 -11.38 -7.45 -6.33
N TRP A 364 -10.79 -7.39 -5.14
CA TRP A 364 -9.82 -8.39 -4.66
C TRP A 364 -10.42 -9.75 -4.38
N TYR A 365 -11.62 -9.76 -3.81
CA TYR A 365 -12.38 -10.98 -3.57
C TYR A 365 -12.91 -11.60 -4.87
N VAL A 366 -12.88 -10.87 -5.99
CA VAL A 366 -13.23 -11.38 -7.33
C VAL A 366 -11.98 -11.84 -8.09
N PHE A 367 -10.95 -11.00 -8.19
CA PHE A 367 -9.80 -11.24 -9.07
C PHE A 367 -8.62 -11.95 -8.40
N ALA A 368 -8.54 -11.94 -7.07
CA ALA A 368 -7.43 -12.50 -6.29
C ALA A 368 -7.91 -13.40 -5.14
N TYR A 369 -9.08 -14.03 -5.30
CA TYR A 369 -9.79 -14.75 -4.23
C TYR A 369 -8.91 -15.77 -3.48
N GLN A 370 -8.28 -16.70 -4.20
CA GLN A 370 -7.42 -17.72 -3.59
C GLN A 370 -6.26 -17.10 -2.79
N HIS A 371 -5.67 -16.04 -3.32
CA HIS A 371 -4.53 -15.37 -2.71
C HIS A 371 -4.94 -14.65 -1.42
N ILE A 372 -6.07 -13.94 -1.43
CA ILE A 372 -6.53 -13.20 -0.25
C ILE A 372 -7.14 -14.11 0.81
N MET A 373 -7.73 -15.26 0.43
CA MET A 373 -8.21 -16.25 1.38
C MET A 373 -7.06 -16.96 2.10
N TRP A 374 -5.92 -17.14 1.43
CA TRP A 374 -4.71 -17.70 2.06
C TRP A 374 -3.95 -16.67 2.90
N HIS A 375 -3.74 -15.46 2.37
CA HIS A 375 -2.94 -14.41 3.02
C HIS A 375 -3.83 -13.36 3.71
N GLY A 376 -4.49 -13.77 4.80
CA GLY A 376 -5.40 -12.89 5.56
C GLY A 376 -4.77 -11.61 6.14
N MET A 377 -3.44 -11.49 6.16
CA MET A 377 -2.72 -10.28 6.59
C MET A 377 -2.73 -9.15 5.55
N TYR A 378 -2.80 -9.48 4.25
CA TYR A 378 -2.84 -8.49 3.18
C TYR A 378 -4.13 -7.67 3.19
N ASP A 379 -5.17 -8.23 3.78
CA ASP A 379 -6.48 -7.60 3.95
C ASP A 379 -6.38 -6.25 4.65
N TRP A 380 -5.54 -6.11 5.69
CA TRP A 380 -5.36 -4.82 6.36
C TRP A 380 -4.80 -3.73 5.44
N TYR A 381 -3.85 -4.08 4.58
CA TYR A 381 -3.27 -3.12 3.66
C TYR A 381 -4.24 -2.76 2.54
N ILE A 382 -4.93 -3.77 1.98
CA ILE A 382 -6.00 -3.59 0.98
C ILE A 382 -7.11 -2.71 1.55
N PHE A 383 -7.57 -3.01 2.76
CA PHE A 383 -8.56 -2.22 3.49
C PHE A 383 -8.09 -0.78 3.64
N SER A 384 -6.88 -0.56 4.13
CA SER A 384 -6.34 0.77 4.39
C SER A 384 -6.23 1.62 3.12
N LEU A 385 -5.82 1.01 2.00
CA LEU A 385 -5.73 1.67 0.70
C LEU A 385 -7.09 1.85 0.00
N THR A 386 -8.15 1.20 0.46
CA THR A 386 -9.48 1.27 -0.17
C THR A 386 -10.49 1.93 0.77
N LEU A 387 -11.16 1.15 1.61
CA LEU A 387 -12.15 1.62 2.58
C LEU A 387 -11.57 2.60 3.60
N GLY A 388 -10.33 2.38 4.06
CA GLY A 388 -9.62 3.27 4.99
C GLY A 388 -9.33 4.65 4.38
N LEU A 389 -8.82 4.70 3.15
CA LEU A 389 -8.66 5.98 2.43
C LEU A 389 -10.00 6.68 2.23
N SER A 390 -11.04 5.95 1.81
CA SER A 390 -12.40 6.50 1.65
C SER A 390 -12.95 7.06 2.96
N PHE A 391 -12.77 6.34 4.06
CA PHE A 391 -13.13 6.78 5.40
C PHE A 391 -12.43 8.09 5.78
N GLY A 392 -11.11 8.18 5.54
CA GLY A 392 -10.36 9.39 5.84
C GLY A 392 -10.82 10.59 5.01
N PHE A 393 -11.02 10.43 3.70
CA PHE A 393 -11.49 11.52 2.83
C PHE A 393 -12.91 11.99 3.23
N ILE A 394 -13.84 11.06 3.46
CA ILE A 394 -15.21 11.40 3.87
C ILE A 394 -15.21 12.05 5.26
N SER A 395 -14.39 11.57 6.20
CA SER A 395 -14.25 12.20 7.53
C SER A 395 -13.80 13.65 7.43
N LEU A 396 -12.83 13.96 6.56
CA LEU A 396 -12.39 15.34 6.30
C LEU A 396 -13.50 16.20 5.71
N ILE A 397 -14.29 15.67 4.76
CA ILE A 397 -15.44 16.34 4.17
C ILE A 397 -16.47 16.69 5.26
N LEU A 398 -16.94 15.68 6.00
CA LEU A 398 -18.03 15.84 6.98
C LEU A 398 -17.61 16.76 8.13
N LEU A 399 -16.36 16.65 8.61
CA LEU A 399 -15.87 17.55 9.64
C LEU A 399 -15.75 18.99 9.14
N ASN A 400 -15.31 19.20 7.89
CA ASN A 400 -15.22 20.54 7.33
C ASN A 400 -16.59 21.21 7.21
N ASP A 401 -17.62 20.45 6.80
CA ASP A 401 -18.99 20.96 6.72
C ASP A 401 -19.56 21.27 8.12
N PHE A 402 -19.33 20.37 9.10
CA PHE A 402 -19.70 20.62 10.49
C PHE A 402 -19.03 21.87 11.06
N TYR A 403 -17.72 22.03 10.86
CA TYR A 403 -16.98 23.22 11.28
C TYR A 403 -17.55 24.50 10.65
N GLY A 404 -17.88 24.46 9.35
CA GLY A 404 -18.54 25.56 8.65
C GLY A 404 -19.92 25.89 9.22
N TYR A 405 -20.72 24.87 9.55
CA TYR A 405 -22.03 25.03 10.18
C TYR A 405 -21.93 25.70 11.56
N VAL A 406 -21.04 25.21 12.44
CA VAL A 406 -20.82 25.79 13.78
C VAL A 406 -20.37 27.24 13.69
N LYS A 407 -19.45 27.56 12.77
CA LYS A 407 -18.95 28.94 12.59
C LYS A 407 -20.06 29.89 12.13
N ARG A 408 -20.93 29.45 11.21
CA ARG A 408 -22.10 30.24 10.75
C ARG A 408 -23.09 30.50 11.89
N ARG A 409 -23.38 29.51 12.73
CA ARG A 409 -24.28 29.69 13.89
C ARG A 409 -23.68 30.58 14.97
N LYS A 410 -22.39 30.45 15.31
CA LYS A 410 -21.75 31.35 16.28
C LYS A 410 -21.79 32.82 15.82
N PHE A 411 -21.67 33.08 14.52
CA PHE A 411 -21.84 34.43 13.98
C PHE A 411 -23.27 34.95 14.14
N LEU A 412 -24.29 34.10 13.91
CA LEU A 412 -25.69 34.46 14.15
C LEU A 412 -26.00 34.78 15.63
N PHE A 413 -25.32 34.13 16.57
CA PHE A 413 -25.45 34.41 18.01
C PHE A 413 -24.59 35.58 18.52
N SER A 414 -23.65 36.10 17.73
CA SER A 414 -22.87 37.32 18.09
C SER A 414 -23.53 38.62 17.62
N TRP A 415 -24.66 38.53 16.91
CA TRP A 415 -25.47 39.66 16.45
C TRP A 415 -26.78 39.83 17.23
N LEU A 416 -27.11 38.88 18.11
CA LEU A 416 -28.13 38.98 19.15
C LEU A 416 -27.44 39.33 20.46
#